data_AF-A0A960VBN2-F1
#
_entry.id   AF-A0A960VBN2-F1
#
_cell.length_a   1.000
_cell.length_b   1.000
_cell.length_c   1.000
_cell.angle_alpha   90.00
_cell.angle_beta   90.00
_cell.angle_gamma   90.00
#
_symmetry.space_group_name_H-M   'P 1'
#
loop_
_entity.id
_entity.type
_entity.pdbx_description
1 polymer ?
#
loop_
_entity_poly.entity_id
_entity_poly.type
_entity_poly.pdbx_seq_one_letter_code
_entity_poly.pdbx_strand_id
1 'polypeptide(L)' 'MSRYDLGASDDYIYYPGTSIPINHLNIKDDGKLRSLEADLLADSYIRFYNQLRDSTIFDEDYLKLLHKKTFESLYTFAG' A
#
# COMPACT_ATOMS: atom_id res chain seq x y z
N MET A 1 -22.26 -13.84 10.37
CA MET A 1 -21.59 -12.51 10.44
C MET A 1 -20.09 -12.77 10.46
N SER A 2 -19.33 -12.11 9.58
CA SER A 2 -17.88 -12.33 9.43
C SER A 2 -17.10 -11.59 10.51
N ARG A 3 -15.99 -12.18 10.98
CA ARG A 3 -15.18 -11.73 12.14
C ARG A 3 -14.39 -10.42 11.94
N TYR A 4 -14.64 -9.68 10.85
CA TYR A 4 -13.85 -8.54 10.42
C TYR A 4 -14.67 -7.27 10.20
N ASP A 5 -15.78 -7.11 10.92
CA ASP A 5 -16.50 -5.84 10.93
C ASP A 5 -15.80 -4.91 11.95
N LEU A 6 -14.66 -4.37 11.53
CA LEU A 6 -13.95 -3.32 12.27
C LEU A 6 -14.78 -2.04 12.09
N GLY A 7 -15.54 -1.66 13.11
CA GLY A 7 -16.47 -0.53 13.13
C GLY A 7 -15.83 0.88 13.01
N ALA A 8 -14.79 1.02 12.20
CA ALA A 8 -14.35 2.29 11.64
C ALA A 8 -14.72 2.25 10.16
N SER A 9 -15.62 3.12 9.72
CA SER A 9 -15.83 3.33 8.29
C SER A 9 -14.51 3.87 7.72
N ASP A 10 -13.71 2.98 7.12
CA ASP A 10 -12.54 3.31 6.30
C ASP A 10 -12.91 4.16 5.06
N ASP A 11 -14.14 4.67 4.99
CA ASP A 11 -14.67 5.63 4.01
C ASP A 11 -13.76 6.85 3.79
N TYR A 12 -12.86 7.18 4.72
CA TYR A 12 -11.91 8.30 4.55
C TYR A 12 -10.69 7.97 3.69
N ILE A 13 -10.34 6.69 3.51
CA ILE A 13 -9.24 6.28 2.61
C ILE A 13 -9.74 5.98 1.20
N TYR A 14 -11.04 5.85 0.97
CA TYR A 14 -11.63 5.53 -0.33
C TYR A 14 -12.38 6.73 -0.92
N TYR A 15 -12.46 6.83 -2.26
CA TYR A 15 -13.38 7.79 -2.85
C TYR A 15 -14.83 7.38 -2.56
N PRO A 16 -15.72 8.33 -2.22
CA PRO A 16 -17.11 8.02 -1.84
C PRO A 16 -17.83 7.14 -2.87
N GLY A 17 -18.44 6.06 -2.41
CA GLY A 17 -19.19 5.13 -3.27
C GLY A 17 -18.32 4.25 -4.18
N THR A 18 -17.01 4.19 -3.94
CA THR A 18 -16.07 3.35 -4.70
C THR A 18 -15.20 2.54 -3.74
N SER A 19 -14.56 1.49 -4.26
CA SER A 19 -13.50 0.76 -3.55
C SER A 19 -12.10 1.27 -3.93
N ILE A 20 -12.00 2.46 -4.51
CA ILE A 20 -10.75 3.03 -5.02
C ILE A 20 -10.15 3.91 -3.94
N PRO A 21 -8.93 3.62 -3.45
CA PRO A 21 -8.31 4.45 -2.43
C PRO A 21 -7.91 5.82 -2.98
N ILE A 22 -8.07 6.84 -2.13
CA ILE A 22 -7.61 8.20 -2.38
C ILE A 22 -6.10 8.17 -2.50
N ASN A 23 -5.61 8.65 -3.64
CA ASN A 23 -4.20 8.65 -4.00
C ASN A 23 -3.77 10.04 -4.47
N HIS A 24 -2.48 10.34 -4.32
CA HIS A 24 -1.92 11.66 -4.67
C HIS A 24 -2.08 12.03 -6.16
N LEU A 25 -2.34 11.05 -7.02
CA LEU A 25 -2.47 11.23 -8.47
C LEU A 25 -3.93 11.42 -8.91
N ASN A 26 -4.89 11.41 -7.98
CA ASN A 26 -6.33 11.52 -8.25
C ASN A 26 -6.85 10.49 -9.28
N ILE A 27 -6.27 9.28 -9.28
CA ILE A 27 -6.69 8.18 -10.16
C ILE A 27 -7.98 7.57 -9.61
N LYS A 28 -9.02 7.53 -10.44
CA LYS A 28 -10.35 6.96 -10.13
C LYS A 28 -10.74 5.81 -11.05
N ASP A 29 -9.80 5.33 -11.83
CA ASP A 29 -9.94 4.15 -12.67
C ASP A 29 -9.21 2.99 -11.99
N ASP A 30 -9.95 1.94 -11.62
CA ASP A 30 -9.41 0.79 -10.87
C ASP A 30 -8.28 0.10 -11.64
N GLY A 31 -8.45 -0.12 -12.95
CA GLY A 31 -7.45 -0.79 -13.77
C GLY A 31 -6.13 -0.02 -13.83
N LYS A 32 -6.19 1.30 -14.02
CA LYS A 32 -5.01 2.17 -14.00
C LYS A 32 -4.33 2.20 -12.65
N LEU A 33 -5.10 2.29 -11.57
CA LEU A 33 -4.55 2.32 -10.22
C LEU A 33 -3.83 1.01 -9.91
N ARG A 34 -4.47 -0.13 -10.18
CA ARG A 34 -3.89 -1.45 -9.93
C ARG A 34 -2.63 -1.72 -10.75
N SER A 35 -2.60 -1.25 -12.00
CA SER A 35 -1.38 -1.34 -12.83
C SER A 35 -0.23 -0.56 -12.19
N LEU A 36 -0.49 0.66 -11.74
CA LEU A 36 0.53 1.49 -11.09
C LEU A 36 1.00 0.87 -9.76
N GLU A 37 0.08 0.34 -8.95
CA GLU A 37 0.44 -0.36 -7.70
C GLU A 37 1.31 -1.58 -7.96
N ALA A 38 1.02 -2.35 -9.01
CA ALA A 38 1.82 -3.50 -9.40
C ALA A 38 3.23 -3.11 -9.82
N ASP A 39 3.37 -2.02 -10.59
CA ASP A 39 4.67 -1.49 -11.02
C ASP A 39 5.50 -1.03 -9.81
N LEU A 40 4.90 -0.26 -8.90
CA LEU A 40 5.55 0.19 -7.66
C LEU A 40 6.01 -0.99 -6.80
N LEU A 41 5.18 -2.03 -6.69
CA LEU A 41 5.50 -3.22 -5.93
C LEU A 41 6.66 -4.00 -6.55
N ALA A 42 6.68 -4.17 -7.87
CA ALA A 42 7.75 -4.85 -8.59
C ALA A 42 9.09 -4.11 -8.43
N ASP A 43 9.09 -2.79 -8.61
CA ASP A 43 10.28 -1.95 -8.43
C ASP A 43 10.80 -2.02 -7.00
N SER A 44 9.89 -1.97 -6.03
CA SER A 44 10.22 -2.04 -4.61
C SER A 44 10.80 -3.39 -4.24
N TYR A 45 10.22 -4.48 -4.75
CA TYR A 45 10.73 -5.83 -4.53
C TYR A 45 12.19 -5.95 -4.97
N ILE A 46 12.54 -5.50 -6.18
CA ILE A 46 13.92 -5.53 -6.68
C ILE A 46 14.85 -4.74 -5.75
N ARG A 47 14.41 -3.55 -5.30
CA ARG A 47 15.20 -2.71 -4.38
C ARG A 47 15.44 -3.40 -3.03
N PHE A 48 14.40 -3.91 -2.39
CA PHE A 48 14.51 -4.52 -1.07
C PHE A 48 15.27 -5.83 -1.10
N TYR A 49 15.03 -6.67 -2.12
CA TYR A 49 15.76 -7.92 -2.31
C TYR A 49 17.27 -7.68 -2.33
N ASN A 50 17.72 -6.66 -3.07
CA ASN A 50 19.14 -6.28 -3.15
C ASN A 50 19.69 -5.65 -1.86
N GLN A 51 18.83 -5.25 -0.92
CA GLN A 51 19.20 -4.66 0.36
C GLN A 51 19.16 -5.66 1.53
N LEU A 52 18.65 -6.88 1.31
CA LEU A 52 18.60 -7.92 2.33
C LEU A 52 20.01 -8.27 2.82
N ARG A 53 20.11 -8.50 4.13
CA ARG A 53 21.32 -8.95 4.82
C ARG A 53 20.94 -10.06 5.79
N ASP A 54 21.92 -10.85 6.21
CA ASP A 54 21.70 -11.88 7.24
C ASP A 54 21.21 -11.28 8.57
N SER A 55 21.47 -10.00 8.81
CA SER A 55 21.00 -9.24 9.96
C SER A 55 19.59 -8.66 9.80
N THR A 56 18.91 -8.87 8.68
CA THR A 56 17.55 -8.36 8.46
C THR A 56 16.56 -9.08 9.39
N ILE A 57 15.81 -8.30 10.17
CA ILE A 57 14.75 -8.81 11.04
C ILE A 57 13.42 -8.61 10.34
N PHE A 58 12.67 -9.70 10.16
CA PHE A 58 11.35 -9.68 9.52
C PHE A 58 10.26 -9.59 10.59
N ASP A 59 10.02 -8.38 11.08
CA ASP A 59 9.00 -8.05 12.06
C ASP A 59 7.94 -7.07 11.48
N GLU A 60 7.01 -6.62 12.34
CA GLU A 60 5.96 -5.67 11.96
C GLU A 60 6.54 -4.33 11.50
N ASP A 61 7.62 -3.86 12.13
CA ASP A 61 8.27 -2.60 11.77
C ASP A 61 8.92 -2.69 10.39
N TYR A 62 9.53 -3.82 10.07
CA TYR A 62 10.03 -4.11 8.73
C TYR A 62 8.89 -4.13 7.71
N LEU A 63 7.76 -4.76 8.03
CA LEU A 63 6.60 -4.79 7.14
C LEU A 63 6.03 -3.37 6.87
N LYS A 64 5.86 -2.55 7.91
CA LYS A 64 5.43 -1.14 7.77
C LYS A 64 6.43 -0.33 6.96
N LEU A 65 7.73 -0.57 7.15
CA LEU A 65 8.77 0.08 6.35
C LEU A 65 8.66 -0.29 4.87
N LEU A 66 8.44 -1.56 4.53
CA LEU A 66 8.22 -2.00 3.15
C LEU A 66 7.00 -1.30 2.56
N HIS A 67 5.87 -1.36 3.25
CA HIS A 67 4.62 -0.75 2.79
C HIS A 67 4.77 0.76 2.58
N LYS A 68 5.39 1.47 3.55
CA LYS A 68 5.74 2.88 3.41
C LYS A 68 6.60 3.14 2.18
N LYS A 69 7.73 2.45 2.05
CA LYS A 69 8.72 2.74 1.00
C LYS A 69 8.20 2.38 -0.39
N THR A 70 7.28 1.42 -0.50
CA THR A 70 6.61 1.09 -1.75
C THR A 70 5.57 2.14 -2.16
N PHE A 71 4.79 2.65 -1.21
CA PHE A 71 3.60 3.43 -1.52
C PHE A 71 3.60 4.88 -1.01
N GLU A 72 4.65 5.38 -0.37
CA GLU A 72 4.71 6.75 0.18
C GLU A 72 4.53 7.84 -0.89
N SER A 73 4.83 7.53 -2.14
CA SER A 73 4.57 8.42 -3.28
C SER A 73 3.10 8.43 -3.72
N LEU A 74 2.34 7.36 -3.45
CA LEU A 74 0.97 7.17 -3.92
C LEU A 74 -0.09 7.44 -2.84
N TYR A 75 0.16 7.04 -1.59
CA TYR A 75 -0.81 7.08 -0.49
C TYR A 75 -0.29 7.85 0.72
N THR A 76 -1.17 8.62 1.34
CA THR A 76 -0.90 9.34 2.60
C THR A 76 -0.78 8.41 3.80
N PHE A 77 -1.43 7.24 3.74
CA PHE A 77 -1.45 6.22 4.79
C PHE A 77 -0.37 5.15 4.61
N ALA A 78 0.62 5.36 3.74
CA ALA A 78 1.70 4.41 3.55
C ALA A 78 2.59 4.33 4.82
N GLY A 79 2.69 3.13 5.39
CA GLY A 79 3.27 2.85 6.71
C GLY A 79 2.50 1.78 7.44
#